data_AF-A0A2X2C3S8-F1
#
_entry.id   AF-A0A2X2C3S8-F1
#
_cell.length_a   1.000
_cell.length_b   1.000
_cell.length_c   1.000
_cell.angle_alpha   90.00
_cell.angle_beta   90.00
_cell.angle_gamma   90.00
#
_symmetry.space_group_name_H-M   'P 1'
#
loop_
_entity.id
_entity.type
_entity.pdbx_description
1 polymer ?
#
loop_
_entity_poly.entity_id
_entity_poly.type
_entity_poly.pdbx_seq_one_letter_code
_entity_poly.pdbx_strand_id
1 'polypeptide(L)' 'MLDNMPTQQKIRVPMLADSRSMNLSNTVAVVVFEAWRQLGYPGALLRD' A
#
# COMPACT_ATOMS: atom_id res chain seq x y z
N MET A 1 9.78 9.17 -14.10
CA MET A 1 8.67 9.62 -13.22
C MET A 1 9.02 9.45 -11.75
N LEU A 2 9.42 8.26 -11.30
CA LEU A 2 9.79 8.02 -9.89
C LEU A 2 11.06 8.77 -9.45
N ASP A 3 12.02 8.95 -10.35
CA ASP A 3 13.30 9.62 -10.04
C ASP A 3 13.13 11.08 -9.65
N ASN A 4 12.11 11.74 -10.19
CA ASN A 4 11.81 13.16 -9.96
C ASN A 4 10.90 13.40 -8.74
N MET A 5 10.48 12.36 -8.02
CA MET A 5 9.66 12.52 -6.81
C MET A 5 10.54 12.76 -5.58
N PRO A 6 10.09 13.58 -4.61
CA PRO A 6 10.65 13.64 -3.26
C PRO A 6 10.74 12.26 -2.61
N THR A 7 11.80 12.00 -1.86
CA THR A 7 12.01 10.71 -1.17
C THR A 7 10.85 10.34 -0.25
N GLN A 8 10.22 11.32 0.39
CA GLN A 8 9.08 11.14 1.29
C GLN A 8 7.83 10.59 0.58
N GLN A 9 7.72 10.75 -0.74
CA GLN A 9 6.62 10.20 -1.54
C GLN A 9 6.95 8.83 -2.14
N LYS A 10 8.16 8.31 -1.92
CA LYS A 10 8.58 6.97 -2.36
C LYS A 10 8.41 6.00 -1.19
N ILE A 11 7.33 5.23 -1.23
CA ILE A 11 7.03 4.20 -0.22
C ILE A 11 7.48 2.81 -0.68
N ARG A 12 7.71 1.92 0.28
CA ARG A 12 7.97 0.50 0.04
C ARG A 12 7.09 -0.36 0.93
N VAL A 13 6.66 -1.51 0.43
CA VAL A 13 6.07 -2.56 1.27
C VAL A 13 7.21 -3.27 2.00
N PRO A 14 7.18 -3.39 3.34
CA PRO A 14 8.17 -4.17 4.07
C PRO A 14 8.18 -5.63 3.59
N MET A 15 9.37 -6.15 3.27
CA MET A 15 9.59 -7.55 2.90
C MET A 15 10.84 -8.05 3.64
N LEU A 16 10.93 -9.35 3.88
CA LEU A 16 12.13 -9.96 4.46
C LEU A 16 13.30 -9.91 3.47
N ALA A 17 14.53 -9.99 3.99
CA ALA A 17 15.71 -10.18 3.15
C ALA A 17 15.54 -11.42 2.25
N ASP A 18 16.10 -11.35 1.04
CA ASP A 18 16.07 -12.42 0.01
C ASP A 18 14.67 -12.86 -0.45
N SER A 19 13.62 -12.12 -0.07
CA SER A 19 12.27 -12.35 -0.58
C SER A 19 12.20 -12.02 -2.08
N ARG A 20 11.44 -12.83 -2.82
CA ARG A 20 11.05 -12.49 -4.20
C ARG A 20 10.04 -11.35 -4.20
N SER A 21 9.99 -10.61 -5.30
CA SER A 21 9.01 -9.54 -5.50
C SER A 21 7.58 -10.04 -5.33
N MET A 22 6.77 -9.22 -4.66
CA MET A 22 5.33 -9.44 -4.57
C MET A 22 4.67 -9.18 -5.93
N ASN A 23 3.60 -9.92 -6.23
CA ASN A 23 2.78 -9.65 -7.40
C ASN A 23 2.21 -8.22 -7.33
N LEU A 24 2.12 -7.55 -8.48
CA LEU A 24 1.62 -6.18 -8.59
C LEU A 24 0.23 -5.99 -7.92
N SER A 25 -0.73 -6.88 -8.15
CA SER A 25 -2.08 -6.74 -7.58
C SER A 25 -2.07 -6.85 -6.06
N ASN A 26 -1.20 -7.71 -5.51
CA ASN A 26 -1.08 -7.86 -4.06
C ASN A 26 -0.41 -6.62 -3.43
N THR A 27 0.61 -6.07 -4.08
CA THR A 27 1.24 -4.81 -3.64
C THR A 27 0.22 -3.66 -3.63
N VAL A 28 -0.57 -3.52 -4.70
CA VAL A 28 -1.62 -2.50 -4.79
C VAL A 28 -2.68 -2.72 -3.72
N ALA A 29 -3.15 -3.95 -3.53
CA ALA A 29 -4.16 -4.27 -2.52
C ALA A 29 -3.70 -3.88 -1.11
N VAL A 30 -2.47 -4.25 -0.71
CA VAL A 30 -1.93 -3.90 0.61
C VAL A 30 -1.90 -2.38 0.81
N VAL A 31 -1.40 -1.63 -0.18
CA VAL A 31 -1.29 -0.16 -0.07
C VAL A 31 -2.65 0.52 -0.04
N VAL A 32 -3.59 0.10 -0.89
CA VAL A 32 -4.95 0.65 -0.93
C VAL A 32 -5.69 0.39 0.38
N PHE A 33 -5.64 -0.84 0.90
CA PHE A 33 -6.32 -1.17 2.14
C PHE A 33 -5.70 -0.49 3.36
N GLU A 34 -4.38 -0.29 3.40
CA GLU A 34 -3.75 0.49 4.47
C GLU A 34 -4.17 1.96 4.43
N ALA A 35 -4.18 2.59 3.25
CA ALA A 35 -4.66 3.96 3.10
C ALA A 35 -6.15 4.07 3.47
N TRP A 36 -6.98 3.12 3.01
CA TRP A 36 -8.42 3.08 3.32
C TRP A 36 -8.66 2.89 4.82
N ARG A 37 -7.87 2.05 5.49
CA ARG A 37 -7.87 1.87 6.95
C ARG A 37 -7.51 3.15 7.69
N GLN A 38 -6.45 3.86 7.28
CA GLN A 38 -6.05 5.12 7.90
C GLN A 38 -7.14 6.20 7.79
N LEU A 39 -7.92 6.16 6.71
CA LEU A 39 -9.08 7.04 6.49
C LEU A 39 -10.36 6.56 7.20
N GLY A 40 -10.32 5.44 7.92
CA GLY A 40 -11.47 4.90 8.64
C GLY A 40 -12.48 4.13 7.76
N TYR A 41 -12.03 3.54 6.66
CA TYR A 41 -12.84 2.76 5.72
C TYR A 41 -14.12 3.47 5.21
N PRO A 42 -14.03 4.72 4.71
CA PRO A 42 -15.20 5.44 4.18
C PRO A 42 -15.92 4.63 3.10
N GLY A 43 -17.25 4.54 3.20
CA GLY A 43 -18.09 3.81 2.24
C GLY A 43 -18.09 2.29 2.39
N ALA A 44 -17.37 1.74 3.38
CA ALA A 44 -17.47 0.32 3.70
C ALA A 44 -18.85 -0.04 4.24
N LEU A 45 -19.31 -1.25 3.94
CA LEU A 45 -20.47 -1.82 4.61
C LEU A 45 -20.09 -2.14 6.06
N LEU A 46 -20.59 -1.33 6.99
CA LEU A 46 -20.58 -1.69 8.41
C LEU A 46 -21.76 -2.63 8.66
N ARG A 47 -21.52 -3.69 9.43
CA ARG A 47 -22.58 -4.54 9.98
C ARG A 47 -22.69 -4.21 11.45
N ASP A 48 -23.92 -3.97 11.89
CA ASP A 48 -24.28 -3.77 13.30
C ASP A 48 -24.14 -5.07 14.10
#